data_AF-A0A3M1BHA2-F1
#
_entry.id   AF-A0A3M1BHA2-F1
#
_cell.length_a   1.000
_cell.length_b   1.000
_cell.length_c   1.000
_cell.angle_alpha   90.00
_cell.angle_beta   90.00
_cell.angle_gamma   90.00
#
_symmetry.space_group_name_H-M   'P 1'
#
loop_
_entity.id
_entity.type
_entity.pdbx_description
1 polymer ?
#
loop_
_entity_poly.entity_id
_entity_poly.type
_entity_poly.pdbx_seq_one_letter_code
_entity_poly.pdbx_strand_id
1 'polypeptide(L)'
;MSKRLTTSEFIEKARSIHGDKYDYSKVTYHNAITKVEIVCPEHGSFMQKPNNHLTGGGCPRCARQRNGAARTYTNETFIDKANTVHGDKYDYSRVHYRNSTTKVEIVCPEHGSFMQAPSSHLQGNGCPKCAYEYLGENSRSSTIEFIEKARSIHGDKYDYSRVAYRNATTKVEIVCPEHGSFMQSPSIHLSGGGCPDCAHRLVGKANSDTSETFIEKARSIHGDKYDYSRVNYRNSSTKVEIVCPKHGSFMQAPYNHLQKQGCPECAKEEASVRFRMSIETFIEKARSIHGDKYDYSSVQYKNNRENVEIVCPKHGAFDQAPVAHLRGHGCPTCGNVGPSKAENDIADFVREVLNDEDEVIRNTRDIIPPKELDIYVPSHNLAIEYCGLYWHSDLMGTPKNYHRDKYEACRSRGIRLITIFEDEWVTRPEKVRSVLRGALSARAKGLPARKLHVEEISSNEAHIFMEKYHLQGASNAKTYLGLVDPNGDVVALMTFGHPTRQSKGDRIELKRFVTNDETHAGAASKLFKHFVDTHPEVNEIVSFSDNRWFTGEMYSILGFEHDGNIPPDYSYFDGVIRHHKSGFRKDAIKKRLPDFYDPTLSEREMMRNAGYGRIHDCGKVRWIWRRS
;
A
#
# COMPACT_ATOMS: atom_id res chain seq x y z
N MET A 1 34.06 -1.09 -33.68
CA MET A 1 33.65 -2.20 -32.79
C MET A 1 34.56 -2.20 -31.55
N SER A 2 34.00 -1.93 -30.36
CA SER A 2 34.77 -1.95 -29.10
C SER A 2 35.05 -3.39 -28.70
N LYS A 3 36.33 -3.72 -28.45
CA LYS A 3 36.79 -5.05 -28.03
C LYS A 3 36.11 -5.39 -26.70
N ARG A 4 35.27 -6.43 -26.67
CA ARG A 4 34.59 -6.89 -25.45
C ARG A 4 35.64 -7.45 -24.48
N LEU A 5 35.62 -6.95 -23.25
CA LEU A 5 36.46 -7.46 -22.17
C LEU A 5 36.05 -8.89 -21.83
N THR A 6 37.04 -9.75 -21.61
CA THR A 6 36.85 -11.08 -21.02
C THR A 6 36.75 -10.99 -19.50
N THR A 7 36.24 -12.04 -18.84
CA THR A 7 36.18 -12.12 -17.37
C THR A 7 37.55 -11.92 -16.72
N SER A 8 38.60 -12.52 -17.28
CA SER A 8 39.97 -12.37 -16.78
C SER A 8 40.48 -10.93 -16.90
N GLU A 9 40.24 -10.27 -18.04
CA GLU A 9 40.62 -8.85 -18.23
C GLU A 9 39.82 -7.90 -17.32
N PHE A 10 38.55 -8.21 -17.02
CA PHE A 10 37.77 -7.45 -16.04
C PHE A 10 38.35 -7.59 -14.62
N ILE A 11 38.69 -8.82 -14.21
CA ILE A 11 39.26 -9.08 -12.87
C ILE A 11 40.62 -8.39 -12.72
N GLU A 12 41.47 -8.43 -13.75
CA GLU A 12 42.76 -7.74 -13.75
C GLU A 12 42.60 -6.21 -13.59
N LYS A 13 41.66 -5.61 -14.32
CA LYS A 13 41.33 -4.18 -14.17
C LYS A 13 40.67 -3.85 -12.83
N ALA A 14 39.86 -4.75 -12.28
CA ALA A 14 39.26 -4.55 -10.97
C ALA A 14 40.31 -4.61 -9.85
N ARG A 15 41.29 -5.52 -9.96
CA ARG A 15 42.44 -5.60 -9.06
C ARG A 15 43.38 -4.40 -9.18
N SER A 16 43.57 -3.82 -10.36
CA SER A 16 44.39 -2.61 -10.48
C SER A 16 43.79 -1.38 -9.77
N ILE A 17 42.46 -1.34 -9.61
CA ILE A 17 41.75 -0.24 -8.94
C ILE A 17 41.58 -0.49 -7.44
N HIS A 18 41.20 -1.72 -7.05
CA HIS A 18 40.85 -2.05 -5.66
C HIS A 18 41.90 -2.88 -4.93
N GLY A 19 42.99 -3.28 -5.59
CA GLY A 19 43.97 -4.24 -5.07
C GLY A 19 43.33 -5.61 -4.83
N ASP A 20 43.81 -6.33 -3.81
CA ASP A 20 43.25 -7.61 -3.36
C ASP A 20 42.10 -7.45 -2.35
N LYS A 21 41.40 -6.32 -2.38
CA LYS A 21 40.35 -5.99 -1.40
C LYS A 21 39.06 -6.79 -1.58
N TYR A 22 38.80 -7.32 -2.76
CA TYR A 22 37.60 -8.07 -3.07
C TYR A 22 37.95 -9.42 -3.66
N ASP A 23 37.14 -10.43 -3.34
CA ASP A 23 37.21 -11.73 -3.97
C ASP A 23 36.27 -11.76 -5.18
N TYR A 24 36.84 -12.16 -6.31
CA TYR A 24 36.17 -12.25 -7.62
C TYR A 24 35.93 -13.70 -8.05
N SER A 25 36.07 -14.67 -7.14
CA SER A 25 35.87 -16.11 -7.38
C SER A 25 34.51 -16.46 -8.01
N LYS A 26 33.49 -15.62 -7.79
CA LYS A 26 32.13 -15.78 -8.31
C LYS A 26 31.79 -14.88 -9.52
N VAL A 27 32.76 -14.13 -10.04
CA VAL A 27 32.50 -13.20 -11.14
C VAL A 27 32.47 -13.94 -12.47
N THR A 28 31.35 -13.80 -13.18
CA THR A 28 31.25 -14.13 -14.61
C THR A 28 30.91 -12.85 -15.37
N TYR A 29 31.85 -12.33 -16.16
CA TYR A 29 31.66 -11.06 -16.88
C TYR A 29 30.98 -11.31 -18.23
N HIS A 30 29.82 -10.66 -18.44
CA HIS A 30 29.10 -10.72 -19.71
C HIS A 30 29.17 -9.39 -20.48
N ASN A 31 28.99 -8.26 -19.80
CA ASN A 31 29.09 -6.91 -20.35
C ASN A 31 29.23 -5.87 -19.22
N ALA A 32 29.38 -4.60 -19.58
CA ALA A 32 29.65 -3.51 -18.61
C ALA A 32 28.45 -3.12 -17.72
N ILE A 33 27.23 -3.58 -18.03
CA ILE A 33 25.98 -3.13 -17.40
C ILE A 33 25.25 -4.24 -16.61
N THR A 34 25.46 -5.50 -16.94
CA THR A 34 24.94 -6.67 -16.22
C THR A 34 25.69 -6.80 -14.90
N LYS A 35 24.95 -6.84 -13.79
CA LYS A 35 25.54 -6.90 -12.45
C LYS A 35 26.31 -8.22 -12.27
N VAL A 36 27.49 -8.11 -11.67
CA VAL A 36 28.33 -9.25 -11.28
C VAL A 36 28.35 -9.37 -9.75
N GLU A 37 28.49 -10.60 -9.26
CA GLU A 37 28.62 -10.89 -7.83
C GLU A 37 30.08 -10.72 -7.40
N ILE A 38 30.34 -9.70 -6.57
CA ILE A 38 31.66 -9.40 -6.03
C ILE A 38 31.60 -9.68 -4.52
N VAL A 39 32.61 -10.36 -3.98
CA VAL A 39 32.63 -10.72 -2.56
C VAL A 39 33.51 -9.73 -1.80
N CYS A 40 32.91 -9.05 -0.83
CA CYS A 40 33.64 -8.27 0.14
C CYS A 40 34.01 -9.16 1.34
N PRO A 41 35.29 -9.23 1.75
CA PRO A 41 35.70 -10.01 2.92
C PRO A 41 34.97 -9.65 4.22
N GLU A 42 34.52 -8.40 4.37
CA GLU A 42 33.86 -7.91 5.59
C GLU A 42 32.32 -8.06 5.57
N HIS A 43 31.68 -7.96 4.39
CA HIS A 43 30.21 -7.83 4.29
C HIS A 43 29.55 -8.88 3.40
N GLY A 44 30.33 -9.84 2.89
CA GLY A 44 29.86 -10.90 2.01
C GLY A 44 29.66 -10.45 0.55
N SER A 45 28.91 -11.25 -0.20
CA SER A 45 28.61 -11.00 -1.61
C SER A 45 27.71 -9.79 -1.81
N PHE A 46 27.99 -9.00 -2.84
CA PHE A 46 27.14 -7.91 -3.27
C PHE A 46 27.12 -7.81 -4.80
N MET A 47 25.97 -7.39 -5.34
CA MET A 47 25.78 -7.24 -6.78
C MET A 47 26.12 -5.83 -7.22
N GLN A 48 27.07 -5.69 -8.15
CA GLN A 48 27.46 -4.39 -8.69
C GLN A 48 27.70 -4.46 -10.20
N LYS A 49 27.42 -3.36 -10.91
CA LYS A 49 27.74 -3.28 -12.34
C LYS A 49 29.25 -3.17 -12.53
N PRO A 50 29.86 -3.94 -13.47
CA PRO A 50 31.27 -3.86 -13.77
C PRO A 50 31.79 -2.46 -14.07
N ASN A 51 31.04 -1.64 -14.81
CA ASN A 51 31.44 -0.25 -15.08
C ASN A 51 31.57 0.59 -13.80
N ASN A 52 30.59 0.50 -12.90
CA ASN A 52 30.61 1.21 -11.62
C ASN A 52 31.76 0.74 -10.72
N HIS A 53 32.08 -0.55 -10.78
CA HIS A 53 33.19 -1.11 -10.03
C HIS A 53 34.55 -0.62 -10.58
N LEU A 54 34.70 -0.58 -11.91
CA LEU A 54 35.88 -0.04 -12.60
C LEU A 54 36.02 1.48 -12.51
N THR A 55 35.00 2.21 -12.07
CA THR A 55 35.10 3.65 -11.74
C THR A 55 35.45 3.89 -10.26
N GLY A 56 35.81 2.85 -9.51
CA GLY A 56 36.15 2.96 -8.09
C GLY A 56 34.99 2.73 -7.11
N GLY A 57 33.81 2.32 -7.60
CA GLY A 57 32.69 1.95 -6.74
C GLY A 57 32.98 0.66 -5.97
N GLY A 58 33.09 0.74 -4.65
CA GLY A 58 33.34 -0.42 -3.77
C GLY A 58 32.08 -1.03 -3.15
N CYS A 59 32.26 -1.85 -2.12
CA CYS A 59 31.16 -2.41 -1.32
C CYS A 59 30.29 -1.29 -0.71
N PRO A 60 28.96 -1.28 -0.97
CA PRO A 60 28.05 -0.27 -0.41
C PRO A 60 28.00 -0.27 1.13
N ARG A 61 28.20 -1.44 1.77
CA ARG A 61 28.21 -1.55 3.23
C ARG A 61 29.52 -1.02 3.82
N CYS A 62 30.69 -1.33 3.25
CA CYS A 62 31.95 -0.68 3.61
C CYS A 62 31.88 0.84 3.42
N ALA A 63 31.26 1.32 2.33
CA ALA A 63 31.11 2.74 2.06
C ALA A 63 30.19 3.41 3.10
N ARG A 64 29.09 2.75 3.47
CA ARG A 64 28.18 3.22 4.52
C ARG A 64 28.82 3.19 5.91
N GLN A 65 29.65 2.20 6.21
CA GLN A 65 30.39 2.11 7.48
C GLN A 65 31.48 3.18 7.57
N ARG A 66 32.28 3.39 6.51
CA ARG A 66 33.24 4.51 6.45
C ARG A 66 32.55 5.87 6.56
N ASN A 67 31.46 6.08 5.83
CA ASN A 67 30.71 7.34 5.87
C ASN A 67 29.93 7.53 7.19
N GLY A 68 29.61 6.45 7.91
CA GLY A 68 28.99 6.49 9.23
C GLY A 68 30.01 6.82 10.32
N ALA A 69 31.14 6.10 10.35
CA ALA A 69 32.21 6.29 11.33
C ALA A 69 32.91 7.64 11.18
N ALA A 70 33.10 8.12 9.95
CA ALA A 70 33.69 9.44 9.68
C ALA A 70 32.76 10.63 10.05
N ARG A 71 31.49 10.38 10.40
CA ARG A 71 30.48 11.41 10.74
C ARG A 71 30.03 11.40 12.21
N THR A 72 30.52 10.47 13.02
CA THR A 72 30.19 10.40 14.44
C THR A 72 31.33 10.99 15.27
N TYR A 73 31.06 12.16 15.86
CA TYR A 73 31.87 12.71 16.95
C TYR A 73 31.83 11.77 18.16
N THR A 74 32.94 11.66 18.87
CA THR A 74 32.93 11.15 20.25
C THR A 74 32.30 12.20 21.17
N ASN A 75 31.82 11.80 22.36
CA ASN A 75 31.29 12.74 23.35
C ASN A 75 32.26 13.90 23.60
N GLU A 76 33.55 13.59 23.77
CA GLU A 76 34.61 14.57 24.01
C GLU A 76 34.75 15.56 22.85
N THR A 77 34.79 15.07 21.61
CA THR A 77 34.89 15.95 20.42
C THR A 77 33.65 16.81 20.18
N PHE A 78 32.47 16.37 20.64
CA PHE A 78 31.26 17.19 20.62
C PHE A 78 31.34 18.31 21.67
N ILE A 79 31.76 17.98 22.90
CA ILE A 79 31.88 18.93 24.01
C ILE A 79 32.92 20.01 23.67
N ASP A 80 34.08 19.64 23.13
CA ASP A 80 35.13 20.58 22.74
C ASP A 80 34.65 21.59 21.67
N LYS A 81 33.91 21.09 20.67
CA LYS A 81 33.30 21.96 19.65
C LYS A 81 32.16 22.81 20.22
N ALA A 82 31.36 22.29 21.14
CA ALA A 82 30.29 23.05 21.78
C ALA A 82 30.87 24.19 22.65
N ASN A 83 31.96 23.93 23.38
CA ASN A 83 32.73 24.94 24.10
C ASN A 83 33.37 25.96 23.16
N THR A 84 33.83 25.55 21.98
CA THR A 84 34.35 26.50 20.98
C THR A 84 33.26 27.47 20.50
N VAL A 85 32.01 27.02 20.35
CA VAL A 85 30.90 27.82 19.82
C VAL A 85 30.26 28.70 20.91
N HIS A 86 30.10 28.19 22.13
CA HIS A 86 29.37 28.86 23.20
C HIS A 86 30.24 29.34 24.36
N GLY A 87 31.55 29.07 24.33
CA GLY A 87 32.43 29.19 25.50
C GLY A 87 32.07 28.20 26.61
N ASP A 88 32.55 28.45 27.83
CA ASP A 88 32.21 27.68 29.04
C ASP A 88 30.80 28.02 29.61
N LYS A 89 29.85 28.39 28.73
CA LYS A 89 28.54 28.91 29.12
C LYS A 89 27.55 27.82 29.55
N TYR A 90 27.75 26.57 29.14
CA TYR A 90 26.84 25.47 29.42
C TYR A 90 27.59 24.29 30.07
N ASP A 91 26.90 23.58 30.95
CA ASP A 91 27.39 22.33 31.51
C ASP A 91 26.91 21.14 30.67
N TYR A 92 27.87 20.33 30.22
CA TYR A 92 27.68 19.15 29.38
C TYR A 92 27.88 17.83 30.14
N SER A 93 27.94 17.86 31.48
CA SER A 93 28.14 16.69 32.35
C SER A 93 27.14 15.55 32.12
N ARG A 94 25.97 15.85 31.54
CA ARG A 94 24.89 14.89 31.23
C ARG A 94 24.76 14.55 29.75
N VAL A 95 25.70 14.99 28.92
CA VAL A 95 25.65 14.74 27.47
C VAL A 95 26.10 13.32 27.14
N HIS A 96 25.19 12.57 26.52
CA HIS A 96 25.48 11.29 25.87
C HIS A 96 25.25 11.42 24.36
N TYR A 97 26.28 11.82 23.62
CA TYR A 97 26.24 11.99 22.18
C TYR A 97 26.16 10.63 21.47
N ARG A 98 25.09 10.43 20.70
CA ARG A 98 24.91 9.24 19.84
C ARG A 98 25.00 9.57 18.35
N ASN A 99 24.44 10.70 17.94
CA ASN A 99 24.50 11.24 16.57
C ASN A 99 24.07 12.71 16.57
N SER A 100 24.24 13.39 15.43
CA SER A 100 24.00 14.84 15.30
C SER A 100 22.55 15.28 15.41
N THR A 101 21.59 14.35 15.34
CA THR A 101 20.14 14.61 15.32
C THR A 101 19.44 14.21 16.61
N THR A 102 20.00 13.29 17.39
CA THR A 102 19.41 12.84 18.65
C THR A 102 19.64 13.88 19.71
N LYS A 103 18.56 14.40 20.30
CA LYS A 103 18.63 15.47 21.29
C LYS A 103 19.41 15.02 22.52
N VAL A 104 20.30 15.89 23.00
CA VAL A 104 21.08 15.71 24.22
C VAL A 104 20.61 16.69 25.28
N GLU A 105 20.80 16.33 26.55
CA GLU A 105 20.49 17.18 27.70
C GLU A 105 21.68 18.12 27.96
N ILE A 106 21.46 19.42 27.77
CA ILE A 106 22.46 20.47 28.01
C ILE A 106 21.97 21.31 29.18
N VAL A 107 22.85 21.63 30.13
CA VAL A 107 22.48 22.38 31.33
C VAL A 107 22.90 23.83 31.18
N CYS A 108 21.91 24.72 31.20
CA CYS A 108 22.14 26.15 31.34
C CYS A 108 22.26 26.51 32.83
N PRO A 109 23.32 27.22 33.26
CA PRO A 109 23.48 27.65 34.64
C PRO A 109 22.31 28.50 35.17
N GLU A 110 21.66 29.28 34.29
CA GLU A 110 20.59 30.21 34.66
C GLU A 110 19.20 29.55 34.63
N HIS A 111 18.90 28.72 33.62
CA HIS A 111 17.54 28.22 33.38
C HIS A 111 17.37 26.70 33.50
N GLY A 112 18.44 25.97 33.88
CA GLY A 112 18.46 24.53 34.07
C GLY A 112 18.63 23.72 32.79
N SER A 113 18.34 22.42 32.87
CA SER A 113 18.51 21.46 31.77
C SER A 113 17.49 21.67 30.64
N PHE A 114 17.95 21.65 29.40
CA PHE A 114 17.10 21.68 28.21
C PHE A 114 17.58 20.68 27.15
N MET A 115 16.63 20.20 26.32
CA MET A 115 16.90 19.21 25.29
C MET A 115 17.14 19.88 23.93
N GLN A 116 18.29 19.65 23.32
CA GLN A 116 18.61 20.22 22.01
C GLN A 116 19.40 19.26 21.13
N ALA A 117 19.21 19.33 19.81
CA ALA A 117 19.98 18.52 18.88
C ALA A 117 21.44 19.04 18.81
N PRO A 118 22.45 18.16 18.90
CA PRO A 118 23.86 18.53 18.79
C PRO A 118 24.20 19.38 17.55
N SER A 119 23.62 19.08 16.39
CA SER A 119 23.80 19.87 15.17
C SER A 119 23.29 21.30 15.29
N SER A 120 22.11 21.49 15.88
CA SER A 120 21.53 22.82 16.10
C SER A 120 22.32 23.61 17.14
N HIS A 121 22.84 22.94 18.16
CA HIS A 121 23.65 23.57 19.20
C HIS A 121 24.99 24.08 18.65
N LEU A 122 25.69 23.27 17.85
CA LEU A 122 26.93 23.66 17.18
C LEU A 122 26.75 24.76 16.12
N GLN A 123 25.51 25.04 15.68
CA GLN A 123 25.18 26.18 14.81
C GLN A 123 24.99 27.50 15.58
N GLY A 124 25.24 27.52 16.89
CA GLY A 124 25.15 28.72 17.73
C GLY A 124 23.79 28.90 18.42
N ASN A 125 22.87 27.93 18.32
CA ASN A 125 21.62 27.99 19.08
C ASN A 125 21.87 27.58 20.53
N GLY A 126 21.62 28.49 21.47
CA GLY A 126 21.82 28.26 22.91
C GLY A 126 20.53 27.89 23.66
N CYS A 127 20.50 28.21 24.95
CA CYS A 127 19.29 28.11 25.78
C CYS A 127 18.17 29.00 25.21
N PRO A 128 16.98 28.44 24.90
CA PRO A 128 15.87 29.23 24.40
C PRO A 128 15.43 30.34 25.35
N LYS A 129 15.50 30.12 26.67
CA LYS A 129 15.08 31.11 27.68
C LYS A 129 16.04 32.31 27.74
N CYS A 130 17.36 32.10 27.73
CA CYS A 130 18.35 33.18 27.60
C CYS A 130 18.11 34.01 26.32
N ALA A 131 17.78 33.36 25.20
CA ALA A 131 17.53 34.05 23.94
C ALA A 131 16.30 34.96 24.01
N TYR A 132 15.23 34.51 24.67
CA TYR A 132 14.02 35.32 24.91
C TYR A 132 14.28 36.50 25.85
N GLU A 133 15.11 36.33 26.88
CA GLU A 133 15.47 37.41 27.82
C GLU A 133 16.33 38.48 27.14
N TYR A 134 17.34 38.07 26.37
CA TYR A 134 18.20 38.99 25.60
C TYR A 134 17.40 39.79 24.54
N LEU A 135 16.44 39.15 23.87
CA LEU A 135 15.51 39.83 22.95
C LEU A 135 14.53 40.75 23.70
N GLY A 136 14.12 40.38 24.92
CA GLY A 136 13.22 41.15 25.76
C GLY A 136 13.83 42.43 26.33
N GLU A 137 15.14 42.43 26.62
CA GLU A 137 15.86 43.60 27.15
C GLU A 137 16.22 44.62 26.05
N ASN A 138 16.66 44.17 24.87
CA ASN A 138 17.05 45.05 23.76
C ASN A 138 15.86 45.65 22.97
N SER A 139 14.62 45.27 23.27
CA SER A 139 13.41 45.71 22.54
C SER A 139 12.55 46.73 23.29
N ARG A 140 12.99 47.23 24.46
CA ARG A 140 12.22 48.17 25.28
C ARG A 140 12.50 49.62 24.88
N SER A 141 11.69 50.15 23.95
CA SER A 141 11.54 51.60 23.79
C SER A 141 10.94 52.18 25.08
N SER A 142 11.44 53.33 25.55
CA SER A 142 10.94 53.94 26.78
C SER A 142 9.57 54.59 26.57
N THR A 143 8.79 54.79 27.64
CA THR A 143 7.49 55.50 27.56
C THR A 143 7.63 56.89 26.93
N ILE A 144 8.77 57.55 27.14
CA ILE A 144 9.06 58.86 26.58
C ILE A 144 9.23 58.78 25.05
N GLU A 145 9.98 57.79 24.58
CA GLU A 145 10.24 57.61 23.14
C GLU A 145 8.97 57.20 22.36
N PHE A 146 8.06 56.44 22.99
CA PHE A 146 6.73 56.16 22.41
C PHE A 146 5.88 57.43 22.26
N ILE A 147 5.87 58.31 23.27
CA ILE A 147 5.06 59.54 23.25
C ILE A 147 5.58 60.50 22.17
N GLU A 148 6.88 60.63 21.98
CA GLU A 148 7.46 61.45 20.90
C GLU A 148 7.06 60.95 19.51
N LYS A 149 7.13 59.63 19.28
CA LYS A 149 6.71 58.99 18.02
C LYS A 149 5.19 59.10 17.80
N ALA A 150 4.39 59.05 18.85
CA ALA A 150 2.94 59.22 18.73
C ALA A 150 2.55 60.67 18.37
N ARG A 151 3.24 61.66 18.96
CA ARG A 151 3.05 63.09 18.64
C ARG A 151 3.50 63.45 17.23
N SER A 152 4.51 62.80 16.67
CA SER A 152 4.92 63.07 15.29
C SER A 152 3.88 62.63 14.24
N ILE A 153 3.05 61.64 14.55
CA ILE A 153 2.02 61.11 13.64
C ILE A 153 0.67 61.82 13.82
N HIS A 154 0.25 62.02 15.07
CA HIS A 154 -1.08 62.56 15.39
C HIS A 154 -1.05 64.04 15.83
N GLY A 155 0.12 64.67 15.94
CA GLY A 155 0.28 66.00 16.52
C GLY A 155 -0.15 66.03 17.99
N ASP A 156 -0.71 67.15 18.44
CA ASP A 156 -1.27 67.34 19.79
C ASP A 156 -2.74 66.88 19.91
N LYS A 157 -3.19 65.99 19.03
CA LYS A 157 -4.59 65.55 18.95
C LYS A 157 -5.03 64.66 20.12
N TYR A 158 -4.10 63.99 20.80
CA TYR A 158 -4.40 63.08 21.92
C TYR A 158 -3.55 63.43 23.14
N ASP A 159 -4.13 63.20 24.32
CA ASP A 159 -3.40 63.31 25.58
C ASP A 159 -2.88 61.93 26.02
N TYR A 160 -1.58 61.89 26.30
CA TYR A 160 -0.81 60.71 26.68
C TYR A 160 -0.41 60.70 28.17
N SER A 161 -0.97 61.60 28.98
CA SER A 161 -0.69 61.74 30.42
C SER A 161 -0.88 60.45 31.24
N ARG A 162 -1.66 59.49 30.72
CA ARG A 162 -1.95 58.19 31.36
C ARG A 162 -1.26 56.99 30.70
N VAL A 163 -0.34 57.22 29.78
CA VAL A 163 0.35 56.15 29.06
C VAL A 163 1.47 55.58 29.92
N ALA A 164 1.39 54.28 30.22
CA ALA A 164 2.49 53.49 30.76
C ALA A 164 2.93 52.45 29.71
N TYR A 165 3.91 52.79 28.88
CA TYR A 165 4.38 51.91 27.81
C TYR A 165 5.16 50.73 28.39
N ARG A 166 4.77 49.52 27.98
CA ARG A 166 5.45 48.26 28.37
C ARG A 166 6.05 47.53 27.18
N ASN A 167 5.31 47.45 26.07
CA ASN A 167 5.75 46.87 24.80
C ASN A 167 4.78 47.29 23.67
N ALA A 168 5.11 46.96 22.43
CA ALA A 168 4.36 47.42 21.24
C ALA A 168 2.93 46.86 21.13
N THR A 169 2.61 45.77 21.83
CA THR A 169 1.34 45.04 21.71
C THR A 169 0.42 45.21 22.90
N THR A 170 0.95 45.58 24.08
CA THR A 170 0.15 45.83 25.28
C THR A 170 -0.59 47.15 25.14
N LYS A 171 -1.91 47.10 25.27
CA LYS A 171 -2.77 48.28 25.10
C LYS A 171 -2.44 49.34 26.16
N VAL A 172 -2.34 50.58 25.72
CA VAL A 172 -2.15 51.77 26.55
C VAL A 172 -3.42 52.62 26.54
N GLU A 173 -3.66 53.35 27.62
CA GLU A 173 -4.78 54.29 27.74
C GLU A 173 -4.40 55.63 27.10
N ILE A 174 -5.06 55.97 26.00
CA ILE A 174 -4.87 57.22 25.24
C ILE A 174 -6.15 58.03 25.37
N VAL A 175 -6.04 59.33 25.61
CA VAL A 175 -7.21 60.19 25.82
C VAL A 175 -7.50 61.00 24.57
N CYS A 176 -8.70 60.82 24.01
CA CYS A 176 -9.24 61.68 22.97
C CYS A 176 -9.96 62.86 23.61
N PRO A 177 -9.68 64.12 23.20
CA PRO A 177 -10.38 65.30 23.72
C PRO A 177 -11.90 65.27 23.51
N GLU A 178 -12.40 64.61 22.45
CA GLU A 178 -13.83 64.56 22.12
C GLU A 178 -14.57 63.37 22.76
N HIS A 179 -13.92 62.20 22.86
CA HIS A 179 -14.60 60.92 23.21
C HIS A 179 -14.06 60.27 24.49
N GLY A 180 -13.12 60.91 25.20
CA GLY A 180 -12.55 60.39 26.44
C GLY A 180 -11.44 59.36 26.23
N SER A 181 -11.13 58.58 27.27
CA SER A 181 -10.04 57.60 27.22
C SER A 181 -10.43 56.32 26.49
N PHE A 182 -9.52 55.80 25.67
CA PHE A 182 -9.69 54.56 24.94
C PHE A 182 -8.40 53.73 24.97
N MET A 183 -8.55 52.41 24.88
CA MET A 183 -7.44 51.47 24.94
C MET A 183 -7.01 51.05 23.55
N GLN A 184 -5.75 51.33 23.18
CA GLN A 184 -5.20 50.94 21.88
C GLN A 184 -3.76 50.45 22.02
N SER A 185 -3.33 49.50 21.19
CA SER A 185 -1.93 49.07 21.22
C SER A 185 -1.03 50.14 20.60
N PRO A 186 0.14 50.41 21.20
CA PRO A 186 1.13 51.34 20.66
C PRO A 186 1.46 51.15 19.18
N SER A 187 1.58 49.90 18.72
CA SER A 187 1.86 49.58 17.30
C SER A 187 0.77 50.07 16.34
N ILE A 188 -0.50 49.93 16.72
CA ILE A 188 -1.64 50.37 15.91
C ILE A 188 -1.72 51.89 15.92
N HIS A 189 -1.49 52.52 17.07
CA HIS A 189 -1.51 53.96 17.19
C HIS A 189 -0.41 54.62 16.34
N LEU A 190 0.82 54.09 16.38
CA LEU A 190 1.94 54.53 15.54
C LEU A 190 1.79 54.19 14.05
N SER A 191 0.81 53.37 13.67
CA SER A 191 0.47 53.13 12.26
C SER A 191 -0.58 54.11 11.71
N GLY A 192 -0.97 55.11 12.51
CA GLY A 192 -1.99 56.10 12.15
C GLY A 192 -3.40 55.76 12.65
N GLY A 193 -3.57 54.70 13.45
CA GLY A 193 -4.84 54.36 14.09
C GLY A 193 -5.23 55.41 15.14
N GLY A 194 -6.42 56.01 14.99
CA GLY A 194 -6.95 57.01 15.92
C GLY A 194 -8.03 56.49 16.86
N CYS A 195 -8.78 57.41 17.46
CA CYS A 195 -9.97 57.10 18.25
C CYS A 195 -11.03 56.35 17.40
N PRO A 196 -11.49 55.16 17.82
CA PRO A 196 -12.49 54.36 17.09
C PRO A 196 -13.80 55.11 16.83
N ASP A 197 -14.25 55.94 17.77
CA ASP A 197 -15.52 56.66 17.67
C ASP A 197 -15.44 57.82 16.64
N CYS A 198 -14.30 58.52 16.59
CA CYS A 198 -14.01 59.49 15.52
C CYS A 198 -14.03 58.82 14.13
N ALA A 199 -13.49 57.61 14.02
CA ALA A 199 -13.42 56.87 12.75
C ALA A 199 -14.80 56.39 12.28
N HIS A 200 -15.64 55.88 13.20
CA HIS A 200 -17.00 55.45 12.90
C HIS A 200 -17.90 56.59 12.41
N ARG A 201 -17.73 57.80 12.96
CA ARG A 201 -18.52 58.98 12.57
C ARG A 201 -18.26 59.42 11.12
N LEU A 202 -17.03 59.26 10.62
CA LEU A 202 -16.64 59.66 9.26
C LEU A 202 -17.05 58.62 8.21
N VAL A 203 -16.98 57.33 8.53
CA VAL A 203 -17.30 56.23 7.60
C VAL A 203 -18.81 56.04 7.41
N GLY A 204 -19.62 56.31 8.44
CA GLY A 204 -21.08 56.12 8.40
C GLY A 204 -21.85 57.07 7.47
N LYS A 205 -21.31 58.26 7.17
CA LYS A 205 -21.96 59.23 6.26
C LYS A 205 -21.56 59.05 4.79
N ALA A 206 -20.44 58.39 4.49
CA ALA A 206 -19.93 58.28 3.12
C ALA A 206 -20.42 57.04 2.35
N ASN A 207 -20.97 56.02 3.04
CA ASN A 207 -21.23 54.69 2.47
C ASN A 207 -22.71 54.24 2.46
N SER A 208 -23.67 55.11 2.73
CA SER A 208 -25.09 54.73 2.63
C SER A 208 -25.59 54.85 1.18
N ASP A 209 -25.42 53.78 0.40
CA ASP A 209 -26.16 53.60 -0.86
C ASP A 209 -27.67 53.61 -0.58
N THR A 210 -28.47 54.24 -1.46
CA THR A 210 -29.94 54.21 -1.40
C THR A 210 -30.50 53.14 -2.33
N SER A 211 -31.81 52.88 -2.27
CA SER A 211 -32.45 51.92 -3.19
C SER A 211 -32.26 52.33 -4.65
N GLU A 212 -32.29 53.63 -4.92
CA GLU A 212 -32.12 54.21 -6.26
C GLU A 212 -30.69 53.99 -6.78
N THR A 213 -29.67 54.27 -5.96
CA THR A 213 -28.27 54.10 -6.38
C THR A 213 -27.91 52.63 -6.60
N PHE A 214 -28.51 51.70 -5.85
CA PHE A 214 -28.36 50.26 -6.09
C PHE A 214 -28.99 49.83 -7.43
N ILE A 215 -30.20 50.30 -7.74
CA ILE A 215 -30.90 49.94 -8.99
C ILE A 215 -30.13 50.44 -10.22
N GLU A 216 -29.58 51.66 -10.18
CA GLU A 216 -28.72 52.19 -11.26
C GLU A 216 -27.47 51.32 -11.48
N LYS A 217 -26.78 50.94 -10.39
CA LYS A 217 -25.62 50.04 -10.45
C LYS A 217 -26.00 48.64 -10.94
N ALA A 218 -27.18 48.13 -10.60
CA ALA A 218 -27.64 46.83 -11.05
C ALA A 218 -27.98 46.83 -12.55
N ARG A 219 -28.65 47.89 -13.04
CA ARG A 219 -28.95 48.08 -14.47
C ARG A 219 -27.71 48.28 -15.33
N SER A 220 -26.66 48.94 -14.83
CA SER A 220 -25.41 49.07 -15.59
C SER A 220 -24.68 47.75 -15.80
N ILE A 221 -24.93 46.75 -14.95
CA ILE A 221 -24.28 45.42 -15.01
C ILE A 221 -25.12 44.41 -15.78
N HIS A 222 -26.43 44.36 -15.54
CA HIS A 222 -27.34 43.37 -16.11
C HIS A 222 -28.23 43.91 -17.23
N GLY A 223 -28.18 45.21 -17.54
CA GLY A 223 -29.10 45.86 -18.47
C GLY A 223 -30.55 45.75 -18.00
N ASP A 224 -31.48 45.58 -18.94
CA ASP A 224 -32.91 45.38 -18.67
C ASP A 224 -33.28 43.90 -18.42
N LYS A 225 -32.32 43.07 -17.97
CA LYS A 225 -32.51 41.62 -17.78
C LYS A 225 -33.41 41.27 -16.59
N TYR A 226 -33.55 42.16 -15.61
CA TYR A 226 -34.33 41.94 -14.38
C TYR A 226 -35.23 43.13 -14.07
N ASP A 227 -36.37 42.86 -13.44
CA ASP A 227 -37.24 43.88 -12.86
C ASP A 227 -36.92 44.05 -11.36
N TYR A 228 -36.71 45.31 -10.97
CA TYR A 228 -36.33 45.75 -9.63
C TYR A 228 -37.46 46.48 -8.89
N SER A 229 -38.69 46.43 -9.41
CA SER A 229 -39.89 47.09 -8.86
C SER A 229 -40.19 46.74 -7.39
N ARG A 230 -39.66 45.61 -6.90
CA ARG A 230 -39.84 45.11 -5.52
C ARG A 230 -38.61 45.25 -4.63
N VAL A 231 -37.58 45.94 -5.09
CA VAL A 231 -36.34 46.10 -4.32
C VAL A 231 -36.54 47.14 -3.22
N ASN A 232 -36.28 46.73 -1.97
CA ASN A 232 -36.16 47.62 -0.82
C ASN A 232 -34.74 47.46 -0.23
N TYR A 233 -33.83 48.36 -0.59
CA TYR A 233 -32.43 48.29 -0.19
C TYR A 233 -32.24 48.82 1.23
N ARG A 234 -31.64 47.98 2.08
CA ARG A 234 -31.27 48.35 3.46
C ARG A 234 -29.75 48.41 3.66
N ASN A 235 -29.04 47.43 3.11
CA ASN A 235 -27.58 47.33 3.11
C ASN A 235 -27.15 46.29 2.07
N SER A 236 -25.83 46.19 1.82
CA SER A 236 -25.24 45.33 0.80
C SER A 236 -25.41 43.82 1.05
N SER A 237 -25.71 43.42 2.28
CA SER A 237 -25.80 42.02 2.72
C SER A 237 -27.23 41.51 2.86
N THR A 238 -28.20 42.39 3.07
CA THR A 238 -29.62 42.02 3.24
C THR A 238 -30.22 41.70 1.88
N LYS A 239 -30.77 40.49 1.75
CA LYS A 239 -31.33 40.02 0.48
C LYS A 239 -32.52 40.88 0.04
N VAL A 240 -32.54 41.23 -1.24
CA VAL A 240 -33.62 41.95 -1.90
C VAL A 240 -34.34 41.03 -2.88
N GLU A 241 -35.62 41.30 -3.14
CA GLU A 241 -36.43 40.57 -4.13
C GLU A 241 -36.19 41.15 -5.53
N ILE A 242 -35.62 40.33 -6.41
CA ILE A 242 -35.35 40.66 -7.81
C ILE A 242 -36.21 39.77 -8.70
N VAL A 243 -36.83 40.32 -9.73
CA VAL A 243 -37.74 39.57 -10.60
C VAL A 243 -37.04 39.23 -11.91
N CYS A 244 -36.92 37.92 -12.18
CA CYS A 244 -36.49 37.42 -13.49
C CYS A 244 -37.73 37.24 -14.39
N PRO A 245 -37.75 37.80 -15.61
CA PRO A 245 -38.86 37.61 -16.55
C PRO A 245 -39.14 36.14 -16.92
N LYS A 246 -38.12 35.26 -16.83
CA LYS A 246 -38.25 33.83 -17.18
C LYS A 246 -38.63 32.93 -16.00
N HIS A 247 -38.06 33.17 -14.82
CA HIS A 247 -38.14 32.24 -13.68
C HIS A 247 -38.84 32.83 -12.44
N GLY A 248 -39.39 34.04 -12.54
CA GLY A 248 -40.10 34.70 -11.44
C GLY A 248 -39.17 35.40 -10.44
N SER A 249 -39.69 35.73 -9.26
CA SER A 249 -38.93 36.45 -8.23
C SER A 249 -37.97 35.54 -7.46
N PHE A 250 -36.80 36.07 -7.13
CA PHE A 250 -35.78 35.38 -6.36
C PHE A 250 -35.09 36.35 -5.38
N MET A 251 -34.61 35.82 -4.26
CA MET A 251 -33.95 36.59 -3.21
C MET A 251 -32.43 36.54 -3.37
N GLN A 252 -31.78 37.69 -3.51
CA GLN A 252 -30.33 37.78 -3.64
C GLN A 252 -29.76 38.99 -2.88
N ALA A 253 -28.55 38.84 -2.33
CA ALA A 253 -27.87 39.97 -1.68
C ALA A 253 -27.40 40.98 -2.74
N PRO A 254 -27.64 42.29 -2.53
CA PRO A 254 -27.18 43.36 -3.43
C PRO A 254 -25.70 43.25 -3.83
N TYR A 255 -24.81 42.94 -2.87
CA TYR A 255 -23.38 42.73 -3.14
C TYR A 255 -23.14 41.63 -4.18
N ASN A 256 -23.79 40.47 -4.04
CA ASN A 256 -23.63 39.35 -4.97
C ASN A 256 -24.18 39.68 -6.36
N HIS A 257 -25.31 40.41 -6.41
CA HIS A 257 -25.93 40.81 -7.67
C HIS A 257 -25.02 41.75 -8.47
N LEU A 258 -24.36 42.70 -7.80
CA LEU A 258 -23.37 43.58 -8.40
C LEU A 258 -22.07 42.85 -8.80
N GLN A 259 -21.82 41.63 -8.32
CA GLN A 259 -20.73 40.77 -8.79
C GLN A 259 -21.12 39.90 -10.00
N LYS A 260 -22.06 40.39 -10.83
CA LYS A 260 -22.60 39.70 -12.02
C LYS A 260 -23.32 38.39 -11.72
N GLN A 261 -23.66 38.10 -10.46
CA GLN A 261 -24.51 36.94 -10.15
C GLN A 261 -25.97 37.28 -10.47
N GLY A 262 -26.61 36.45 -11.28
CA GLY A 262 -27.97 36.65 -11.75
C GLY A 262 -28.97 35.67 -11.13
N CYS A 263 -30.05 35.41 -11.88
CA CYS A 263 -31.01 34.36 -11.54
C CYS A 263 -30.33 32.98 -11.50
N PRO A 264 -30.44 32.22 -10.38
CA PRO A 264 -29.86 30.89 -10.26
C PRO A 264 -30.35 29.87 -11.30
N GLU A 265 -31.62 29.96 -11.70
CA GLU A 265 -32.21 29.03 -12.68
C GLU A 265 -31.70 29.31 -14.10
N CYS A 266 -31.63 30.59 -14.52
CA CYS A 266 -30.94 30.97 -15.76
C CYS A 266 -29.48 30.45 -15.81
N ALA A 267 -28.75 30.55 -14.70
CA ALA A 267 -27.36 30.09 -14.63
C ALA A 267 -27.24 28.56 -14.77
N LYS A 268 -28.18 27.80 -14.21
CA LYS A 268 -28.25 26.34 -14.37
C LYS A 268 -28.59 25.94 -15.81
N GLU A 269 -29.51 26.63 -16.47
CA GLU A 269 -29.87 26.39 -17.87
C GLU A 269 -28.68 26.66 -18.81
N GLU A 270 -28.02 27.81 -18.66
CA GLU A 270 -26.83 28.16 -19.46
C GLU A 270 -25.67 27.17 -19.21
N ALA A 271 -25.47 26.73 -17.96
CA ALA A 271 -24.51 25.68 -17.65
C ALA A 271 -24.89 24.34 -18.29
N SER A 272 -26.16 23.93 -18.22
CA SER A 272 -26.65 22.68 -18.81
C SER A 272 -26.43 22.64 -20.32
N VAL A 273 -26.68 23.75 -21.03
CA VAL A 273 -26.44 23.86 -22.48
C VAL A 273 -24.94 23.81 -22.80
N ARG A 274 -24.12 24.56 -22.06
CA ARG A 274 -22.65 24.61 -22.27
C ARG A 274 -21.95 23.26 -21.98
N PHE A 275 -22.53 22.41 -21.14
CA PHE A 275 -22.00 21.08 -20.81
C PHE A 275 -22.69 19.92 -21.56
N ARG A 276 -23.71 20.18 -22.40
CA ARG A 276 -24.25 19.16 -23.32
C ARG A 276 -23.28 18.96 -24.47
N MET A 277 -22.42 17.97 -24.33
CA MET A 277 -21.72 17.36 -25.47
C MET A 277 -22.76 16.84 -26.47
N SER A 278 -22.61 17.10 -27.77
CA SER A 278 -23.53 16.58 -28.78
C SER A 278 -23.37 15.07 -28.96
N ILE A 279 -24.37 14.39 -29.53
CA ILE A 279 -24.29 12.95 -29.82
C ILE A 279 -23.14 12.64 -30.78
N GLU A 280 -22.90 13.50 -31.76
CA GLU A 280 -21.80 13.36 -32.73
C GLU A 280 -20.45 13.43 -32.02
N THR A 281 -20.30 14.40 -31.10
CA THR A 281 -19.07 14.57 -30.32
C THR A 281 -18.83 13.39 -29.36
N PHE A 282 -19.90 12.80 -28.81
CA PHE A 282 -19.80 11.58 -28.01
C PHE A 282 -19.32 10.40 -28.87
N ILE A 283 -19.93 10.18 -30.03
CA ILE A 283 -19.59 9.06 -30.93
C ILE A 283 -18.14 9.19 -31.44
N GLU A 284 -17.70 10.39 -31.82
CA GLU A 284 -16.33 10.64 -32.26
C GLU A 284 -15.31 10.27 -31.17
N LYS A 285 -15.56 10.70 -29.92
CA LYS A 285 -14.69 10.36 -28.78
C LYS A 285 -14.77 8.89 -28.38
N ALA A 286 -15.93 8.26 -28.52
CA ALA A 286 -16.09 6.85 -28.23
C ALA A 286 -15.31 6.00 -29.26
N ARG A 287 -15.36 6.39 -30.54
CA ARG A 287 -14.57 5.77 -31.62
C ARG A 287 -13.07 6.00 -31.46
N SER A 288 -12.63 7.16 -30.96
CA SER A 288 -11.19 7.37 -30.71
C SER A 288 -10.63 6.47 -29.60
N ILE A 289 -11.46 6.03 -28.65
CA ILE A 289 -11.05 5.16 -27.54
C ILE A 289 -11.20 3.68 -27.91
N HIS A 290 -12.33 3.30 -28.51
CA HIS A 290 -12.68 1.90 -28.74
C HIS A 290 -12.52 1.44 -30.20
N GLY A 291 -12.17 2.34 -31.12
CA GLY A 291 -12.18 2.08 -32.56
C GLY A 291 -13.59 1.76 -33.07
N ASP A 292 -13.68 0.86 -34.05
CA ASP A 292 -14.94 0.37 -34.62
C ASP A 292 -15.55 -0.82 -33.84
N LYS A 293 -15.25 -0.93 -32.55
CA LYS A 293 -15.62 -2.09 -31.72
C LYS A 293 -17.10 -2.13 -31.32
N TYR A 294 -17.79 -1.00 -31.35
CA TYR A 294 -19.20 -0.87 -30.93
C TYR A 294 -20.00 -0.12 -31.99
N ASP A 295 -21.28 -0.49 -32.09
CA ASP A 295 -22.27 0.25 -32.86
C ASP A 295 -23.04 1.20 -31.93
N TYR A 296 -23.14 2.46 -32.37
CA TYR A 296 -23.78 3.56 -31.67
C TYR A 296 -25.06 4.03 -32.38
N SER A 297 -25.53 3.30 -33.39
CA SER A 297 -26.73 3.61 -34.18
C SER A 297 -28.00 3.80 -33.34
N SER A 298 -28.10 3.07 -32.21
CA SER A 298 -29.24 3.13 -31.28
C SER A 298 -29.06 4.10 -30.10
N VAL A 299 -27.94 4.86 -30.03
CA VAL A 299 -27.65 5.71 -28.86
C VAL A 299 -28.62 6.89 -28.80
N GLN A 300 -29.39 6.98 -27.71
CA GLN A 300 -30.17 8.17 -27.38
C GLN A 300 -29.44 9.02 -26.33
N TYR A 301 -28.58 9.91 -26.79
CA TYR A 301 -27.74 10.72 -25.90
C TYR A 301 -28.51 11.90 -25.29
N LYS A 302 -28.75 11.87 -23.97
CA LYS A 302 -29.34 12.97 -23.20
C LYS A 302 -28.29 13.77 -22.42
N ASN A 303 -27.45 13.06 -21.67
CA ASN A 303 -26.35 13.63 -20.89
C ASN A 303 -25.26 12.56 -20.65
N ASN A 304 -24.15 12.92 -20.00
CA ASN A 304 -23.00 12.04 -19.84
C ASN A 304 -23.10 11.02 -18.68
N ARG A 305 -24.18 11.06 -17.89
CA ARG A 305 -24.39 10.20 -16.71
C ARG A 305 -25.51 9.18 -16.91
N GLU A 306 -26.56 9.55 -17.64
CA GLU A 306 -27.64 8.62 -17.98
C GLU A 306 -27.09 7.52 -18.88
N ASN A 307 -27.46 6.27 -18.58
CA ASN A 307 -27.06 5.13 -19.38
C ASN A 307 -27.62 5.25 -20.80
N VAL A 308 -26.77 4.92 -21.76
CA VAL A 308 -27.16 4.79 -23.16
C VAL A 308 -26.97 3.33 -23.58
N GLU A 309 -27.82 2.90 -24.51
CA GLU A 309 -27.74 1.57 -25.10
C GLU A 309 -26.62 1.55 -26.16
N ILE A 310 -25.57 0.76 -25.91
CA ILE A 310 -24.44 0.58 -26.81
C ILE A 310 -24.48 -0.85 -27.34
N VAL A 311 -24.31 -1.04 -28.64
CA VAL A 311 -24.39 -2.37 -29.24
C VAL A 311 -22.99 -2.93 -29.43
N CYS A 312 -22.71 -4.06 -28.77
CA CYS A 312 -21.55 -4.87 -29.07
C CYS A 312 -21.88 -5.87 -30.18
N PRO A 313 -21.16 -5.89 -31.32
CA PRO A 313 -21.40 -6.85 -32.40
C PRO A 313 -21.34 -8.33 -31.96
N LYS A 314 -20.66 -8.65 -30.84
CA LYS A 314 -20.51 -10.01 -30.31
C LYS A 314 -21.56 -10.40 -29.26
N HIS A 315 -22.00 -9.47 -28.41
CA HIS A 315 -22.80 -9.77 -27.22
C HIS A 315 -24.14 -9.03 -27.16
N GLY A 316 -24.47 -8.26 -28.20
CA GLY A 316 -25.70 -7.49 -28.29
C GLY A 316 -25.65 -6.16 -27.54
N ALA A 317 -26.83 -5.59 -27.33
CA ALA A 317 -27.03 -4.31 -26.65
C ALA A 317 -26.71 -4.42 -25.14
N PHE A 318 -26.04 -3.41 -24.60
CA PHE A 318 -25.82 -3.26 -23.17
C PHE A 318 -25.90 -1.79 -22.75
N ASP A 319 -26.35 -1.55 -21.53
CA ASP A 319 -26.47 -0.21 -20.97
C ASP A 319 -25.18 0.25 -20.29
N GLN A 320 -24.72 1.46 -20.65
CA GLN A 320 -23.57 2.06 -19.99
C GLN A 320 -23.62 3.59 -20.01
N ALA A 321 -23.18 4.23 -18.92
CA ALA A 321 -23.06 5.67 -18.87
C ALA A 321 -21.98 6.17 -19.85
N PRO A 322 -22.24 7.20 -20.69
CA PRO A 322 -21.27 7.75 -21.63
C PRO A 322 -19.93 8.13 -21.00
N VAL A 323 -19.94 8.68 -19.77
CA VAL A 323 -18.71 9.03 -19.04
C VAL A 323 -17.85 7.81 -18.69
N ALA A 324 -18.46 6.67 -18.38
CA ALA A 324 -17.74 5.43 -18.10
C ALA A 324 -17.19 4.84 -19.40
N HIS A 325 -17.99 4.85 -20.47
CA HIS A 325 -17.57 4.39 -21.78
C HIS A 325 -16.36 5.17 -22.31
N LEU A 326 -16.38 6.50 -22.18
CA LEU A 326 -15.27 7.40 -22.53
C LEU A 326 -14.04 7.31 -21.59
N ARG A 327 -14.11 6.51 -20.53
CA ARG A 327 -12.93 6.17 -19.69
C ARG A 327 -12.29 4.83 -20.10
N GLY A 328 -12.79 4.20 -21.16
CA GLY A 328 -12.31 2.91 -21.64
C GLY A 328 -13.07 1.71 -21.10
N HIS A 329 -14.15 1.90 -20.33
CA HIS A 329 -15.04 0.78 -20.01
C HIS A 329 -15.81 0.35 -21.28
N GLY A 330 -15.87 -0.96 -21.51
CA GLY A 330 -16.51 -1.54 -22.69
C GLY A 330 -17.71 -2.41 -22.33
N CYS A 331 -18.11 -3.26 -23.27
CA CYS A 331 -19.11 -4.31 -23.04
C CYS A 331 -18.67 -5.16 -21.83
N PRO A 332 -19.50 -5.28 -20.77
CA PRO A 332 -19.18 -6.05 -19.57
C PRO A 332 -18.85 -7.51 -19.88
N THR A 333 -19.52 -8.07 -20.89
CA THR A 333 -19.27 -9.42 -21.37
C THR A 333 -17.91 -9.48 -22.06
N CYS A 334 -17.60 -8.58 -23.01
CA CYS A 334 -16.26 -8.51 -23.64
C CYS A 334 -15.11 -8.26 -22.65
N GLY A 335 -15.33 -7.45 -21.60
CA GLY A 335 -14.35 -7.19 -20.55
C GLY A 335 -14.10 -8.40 -19.64
N ASN A 336 -15.03 -9.36 -19.64
CA ASN A 336 -14.95 -10.65 -18.96
C ASN A 336 -14.70 -11.83 -19.91
N VAL A 337 -14.42 -11.59 -21.20
CA VAL A 337 -14.07 -12.65 -22.16
C VAL A 337 -12.62 -12.47 -22.58
N GLY A 338 -11.74 -13.01 -21.74
CA GLY A 338 -10.30 -13.05 -21.92
C GLY A 338 -9.66 -13.52 -20.61
N PRO A 339 -8.47 -14.14 -20.67
CA PRO A 339 -7.80 -14.61 -19.48
C PRO A 339 -7.60 -13.46 -18.49
N SER A 340 -7.88 -13.72 -17.22
CA SER A 340 -7.69 -12.70 -16.18
C SER A 340 -6.25 -12.19 -16.20
N LYS A 341 -6.00 -10.97 -15.70
CA LYS A 341 -4.62 -10.47 -15.56
C LYS A 341 -3.74 -11.48 -14.82
N ALA A 342 -4.27 -12.09 -13.76
CA ALA A 342 -3.56 -13.10 -12.99
C ALA A 342 -3.27 -14.38 -13.79
N GLU A 343 -4.18 -14.84 -14.64
CA GLU A 343 -3.93 -15.98 -15.51
C GLU A 343 -2.83 -15.67 -16.54
N ASN A 344 -2.81 -14.45 -17.10
CA ASN A 344 -1.70 -13.98 -17.94
C ASN A 344 -0.38 -13.95 -17.15
N ASP A 345 -0.38 -13.40 -15.94
CA ASP A 345 0.80 -13.33 -15.08
C ASP A 345 1.34 -14.74 -14.75
N ILE A 346 0.46 -15.74 -14.54
CA ILE A 346 0.86 -17.14 -14.33
C ILE A 346 1.43 -17.72 -15.62
N ALA A 347 0.78 -17.52 -16.77
CA ALA A 347 1.27 -18.02 -18.05
C ALA A 347 2.64 -17.44 -18.41
N ASP A 348 2.85 -16.15 -18.17
CA ASP A 348 4.12 -15.46 -18.41
C ASP A 348 5.21 -15.99 -17.46
N PHE A 349 4.88 -16.21 -16.18
CA PHE A 349 5.80 -16.85 -15.25
C PHE A 349 6.16 -18.28 -15.67
N VAL A 350 5.20 -19.08 -16.14
CA VAL A 350 5.46 -20.44 -16.64
C VAL A 350 6.41 -20.39 -17.84
N ARG A 351 6.22 -19.47 -18.78
CA ARG A 351 7.13 -19.28 -19.92
C ARG A 351 8.53 -18.84 -19.50
N GLU A 352 8.64 -17.93 -18.52
CA GLU A 352 9.94 -17.46 -18.01
C GLU A 352 10.77 -18.61 -17.39
N VAL A 353 10.08 -19.58 -16.78
CA VAL A 353 10.70 -20.69 -16.06
C VAL A 353 11.09 -21.85 -16.98
N LEU A 354 10.39 -22.00 -18.10
CA LEU A 354 10.61 -23.05 -19.09
C LEU A 354 11.67 -22.65 -20.12
N ASN A 355 12.16 -23.63 -20.89
CA ASN A 355 13.07 -23.34 -22.00
C ASN A 355 12.29 -22.85 -23.22
N ASP A 356 12.94 -22.14 -24.14
CA ASP A 356 12.28 -21.61 -25.36
C ASP A 356 11.64 -22.69 -26.25
N GLU A 357 12.01 -23.96 -26.07
CA GLU A 357 11.49 -25.12 -26.81
C GLU A 357 10.20 -25.69 -26.19
N ASP A 358 9.88 -25.35 -24.93
CA ASP A 358 8.71 -25.86 -24.24
C ASP A 358 7.44 -25.10 -24.65
N GLU A 359 6.44 -25.83 -25.14
CA GLU A 359 5.16 -25.25 -25.51
C GLU A 359 4.29 -24.94 -24.28
N VAL A 360 3.73 -23.73 -24.24
CA VAL A 360 2.72 -23.32 -23.24
C VAL A 360 1.39 -23.04 -23.96
N ILE A 361 0.50 -24.03 -23.93
CA ILE A 361 -0.83 -23.96 -24.54
C ILE A 361 -1.79 -23.27 -23.57
N ARG A 362 -2.65 -22.40 -24.06
CA ARG A 362 -3.61 -21.65 -23.24
C ARG A 362 -5.05 -21.85 -23.68
N ASN A 363 -5.97 -21.77 -22.72
CA ASN A 363 -7.43 -21.78 -22.95
C ASN A 363 -7.88 -22.93 -23.88
N THR A 364 -7.31 -24.13 -23.68
CA THR A 364 -7.55 -25.27 -24.58
C THR A 364 -8.68 -26.16 -24.07
N ARG A 365 -9.61 -26.51 -24.95
CA ARG A 365 -10.68 -27.50 -24.67
C ARG A 365 -10.40 -28.87 -25.27
N ASP A 366 -9.32 -29.01 -26.03
CA ASP A 366 -9.01 -30.24 -26.77
C ASP A 366 -8.43 -31.33 -25.86
N ILE A 367 -7.84 -30.91 -24.74
CA ILE A 367 -7.11 -31.79 -23.81
C ILE A 367 -8.02 -32.50 -22.81
N ILE A 368 -9.16 -31.93 -22.41
CA ILE A 368 -10.14 -32.60 -21.52
C ILE A 368 -11.59 -32.18 -21.87
N PRO A 369 -12.06 -32.38 -23.12
CA PRO A 369 -13.36 -31.90 -23.54
C PRO A 369 -14.51 -32.44 -22.66
N PRO A 370 -15.56 -31.65 -22.38
CA PRO A 370 -15.77 -30.28 -22.86
C PRO A 370 -15.08 -29.19 -22.00
N LYS A 371 -14.30 -29.59 -20.98
CA LYS A 371 -13.67 -28.66 -20.04
C LYS A 371 -12.48 -27.96 -20.70
N GLU A 372 -12.35 -26.67 -20.45
CA GLU A 372 -11.17 -25.89 -20.83
C GLU A 372 -10.05 -26.10 -19.81
N LEU A 373 -8.80 -25.89 -20.19
CA LEU A 373 -7.64 -25.71 -19.31
C LEU A 373 -7.05 -24.32 -19.55
N ASP A 374 -6.81 -23.56 -18.48
CA ASP A 374 -6.25 -22.20 -18.61
C ASP A 374 -4.83 -22.23 -19.18
N ILE A 375 -3.98 -23.11 -18.62
CA ILE A 375 -2.59 -23.32 -19.05
C ILE A 375 -2.31 -24.83 -19.07
N TYR A 376 -1.72 -25.31 -20.16
CA TYR A 376 -1.24 -26.68 -20.30
C TYR A 376 0.18 -26.69 -20.86
N VAL A 377 1.05 -27.47 -20.21
CA VAL A 377 2.46 -27.67 -20.56
C VAL A 377 2.65 -29.15 -20.93
N PRO A 378 2.61 -29.49 -22.22
CA PRO A 378 2.67 -30.88 -22.68
C PRO A 378 3.93 -31.61 -22.23
N SER A 379 5.10 -30.96 -22.31
CA SER A 379 6.40 -31.54 -21.95
C SER A 379 6.50 -32.01 -20.50
N HIS A 380 5.63 -31.48 -19.62
CA HIS A 380 5.60 -31.79 -18.19
C HIS A 380 4.35 -32.59 -17.76
N ASN A 381 3.45 -32.91 -18.68
CA ASN A 381 2.12 -33.44 -18.38
C ASN A 381 1.42 -32.63 -17.26
N LEU A 382 1.54 -31.30 -17.33
CA LEU A 382 1.10 -30.39 -16.27
C LEU A 382 0.06 -29.42 -16.82
N ALA A 383 -1.07 -29.32 -16.14
CA ALA A 383 -2.07 -28.28 -16.33
C ALA A 383 -2.14 -27.37 -15.10
N ILE A 384 -2.39 -26.09 -15.31
CA ILE A 384 -2.54 -25.09 -14.24
C ILE A 384 -3.86 -24.35 -14.48
N GLU A 385 -4.64 -24.24 -13.43
CA GLU A 385 -5.93 -23.55 -13.40
C GLU A 385 -5.88 -22.37 -12.42
N TYR A 386 -6.34 -21.21 -12.86
CA TYR A 386 -6.55 -20.04 -12.02
C TYR A 386 -8.04 -19.82 -11.75
N CYS A 387 -8.44 -20.02 -10.49
CA CYS A 387 -9.82 -19.95 -10.07
C CYS A 387 -10.11 -18.66 -9.28
N GLY A 388 -10.74 -17.68 -9.95
CA GLY A 388 -11.33 -16.50 -9.28
C GLY A 388 -12.35 -16.90 -8.22
N LEU A 389 -12.26 -16.34 -7.01
CA LEU A 389 -13.03 -16.79 -5.84
C LEU A 389 -14.53 -16.65 -6.06
N TYR A 390 -14.97 -15.50 -6.57
CA TYR A 390 -16.38 -15.22 -6.82
C TYR A 390 -16.96 -16.17 -7.88
N TRP A 391 -16.31 -16.25 -9.04
CA TRP A 391 -16.75 -17.06 -10.19
C TRP A 391 -16.80 -18.56 -9.90
N HIS A 392 -15.86 -19.07 -9.11
CA HIS A 392 -15.76 -20.49 -8.78
C HIS A 392 -16.48 -20.87 -7.47
N SER A 393 -17.34 -19.98 -6.96
CA SER A 393 -18.09 -20.21 -5.73
C SER A 393 -19.54 -20.63 -5.94
N ASP A 394 -20.16 -21.06 -4.86
CA ASP A 394 -21.59 -21.34 -4.81
C ASP A 394 -22.49 -20.09 -4.91
N LEU A 395 -21.91 -18.87 -4.92
CA LEU A 395 -22.64 -17.65 -5.28
C LEU A 395 -22.98 -17.62 -6.78
N MET A 396 -22.11 -18.18 -7.62
CA MET A 396 -22.30 -18.30 -9.06
C MET A 396 -22.89 -19.65 -9.48
N GLY A 397 -23.38 -20.44 -8.50
CA GLY A 397 -23.97 -21.75 -8.77
C GLY A 397 -22.95 -22.86 -9.05
N THR A 398 -21.65 -22.62 -8.82
CA THR A 398 -20.61 -23.63 -9.05
C THR A 398 -20.84 -24.85 -8.16
N PRO A 399 -20.96 -26.07 -8.73
CA PRO A 399 -21.27 -27.28 -7.97
C PRO A 399 -20.10 -27.72 -7.10
N LYS A 400 -20.40 -28.46 -6.03
CA LYS A 400 -19.40 -28.96 -5.06
C LYS A 400 -18.22 -29.69 -5.71
N ASN A 401 -18.49 -30.51 -6.73
CA ASN A 401 -17.48 -31.34 -7.37
C ASN A 401 -16.80 -30.66 -8.57
N TYR A 402 -17.08 -29.39 -8.87
CA TYR A 402 -16.54 -28.71 -10.05
C TYR A 402 -15.01 -28.87 -10.23
N HIS A 403 -14.23 -28.49 -9.21
CA HIS A 403 -12.77 -28.61 -9.26
C HIS A 403 -12.32 -30.09 -9.23
N ARG A 404 -13.02 -30.93 -8.47
CA ARG A 404 -12.75 -32.37 -8.37
C ARG A 404 -12.89 -33.07 -9.72
N ASP A 405 -13.98 -32.83 -10.42
CA ASP A 405 -14.30 -33.46 -11.71
C ASP A 405 -13.29 -33.03 -12.78
N LYS A 406 -12.75 -31.82 -12.68
CA LYS A 406 -11.68 -31.33 -13.58
C LYS A 406 -10.33 -31.98 -13.24
N TYR A 407 -10.00 -32.07 -11.95
CA TYR A 407 -8.84 -32.81 -11.47
C TYR A 407 -8.85 -34.28 -11.91
N GLU A 408 -9.99 -34.97 -11.77
CA GLU A 408 -10.13 -36.38 -12.17
C GLU A 408 -10.03 -36.55 -13.69
N ALA A 409 -10.58 -35.61 -14.47
CA ALA A 409 -10.45 -35.61 -15.93
C ALA A 409 -8.97 -35.50 -16.36
N CYS A 410 -8.21 -34.57 -15.79
CA CYS A 410 -6.77 -34.46 -16.05
C CYS A 410 -6.02 -35.74 -15.63
N ARG A 411 -6.27 -36.21 -14.40
CA ARG A 411 -5.59 -37.39 -13.84
C ARG A 411 -5.83 -38.63 -14.69
N SER A 412 -7.03 -38.82 -15.23
CA SER A 412 -7.35 -39.96 -16.11
C SER A 412 -6.52 -40.00 -17.40
N ARG A 413 -5.96 -38.86 -17.81
CA ARG A 413 -5.06 -38.70 -18.96
C ARG A 413 -3.58 -38.64 -18.56
N GLY A 414 -3.24 -38.93 -17.30
CA GLY A 414 -1.88 -38.82 -16.79
C GLY A 414 -1.41 -37.37 -16.61
N ILE A 415 -2.32 -36.40 -16.63
CA ILE A 415 -2.00 -34.97 -16.48
C ILE A 415 -2.15 -34.56 -15.02
N ARG A 416 -1.11 -33.97 -14.42
CA ARG A 416 -1.19 -33.32 -13.12
C ARG A 416 -1.91 -31.98 -13.28
N LEU A 417 -3.01 -31.78 -12.56
CA LEU A 417 -3.68 -30.46 -12.48
C LEU A 417 -3.26 -29.74 -11.21
N ILE A 418 -2.77 -28.50 -11.33
CA ILE A 418 -2.60 -27.57 -10.23
C ILE A 418 -3.74 -26.55 -10.24
N THR A 419 -4.49 -26.44 -9.15
CA THR A 419 -5.60 -25.48 -9.00
C THR A 419 -5.24 -24.39 -8.02
N ILE A 420 -5.05 -23.17 -8.54
CA ILE A 420 -4.65 -21.97 -7.80
C ILE A 420 -5.91 -21.14 -7.57
N PHE A 421 -6.26 -20.89 -6.31
CA PHE A 421 -7.32 -19.93 -6.01
C PHE A 421 -6.78 -18.50 -6.01
N GLU A 422 -7.61 -17.55 -6.40
CA GLU A 422 -7.24 -16.14 -6.57
C GLU A 422 -6.50 -15.54 -5.36
N ASP A 423 -6.96 -15.80 -4.13
CA ASP A 423 -6.29 -15.32 -2.91
C ASP A 423 -4.86 -15.83 -2.77
N GLU A 424 -4.57 -17.06 -3.23
CA GLU A 424 -3.23 -17.64 -3.16
C GLU A 424 -2.25 -16.89 -4.05
N TRP A 425 -2.66 -16.57 -5.29
CA TRP A 425 -1.82 -15.80 -6.21
C TRP A 425 -1.66 -14.34 -5.76
N VAL A 426 -2.73 -13.72 -5.27
CA VAL A 426 -2.73 -12.30 -4.87
C VAL A 426 -1.94 -12.08 -3.59
N THR A 427 -2.13 -12.92 -2.56
CA THR A 427 -1.57 -12.67 -1.23
C THR A 427 -0.22 -13.35 -0.98
N ARG A 428 0.09 -14.44 -1.67
CA ARG A 428 1.31 -15.24 -1.48
C ARG A 428 1.93 -15.73 -2.80
N PRO A 429 2.15 -14.81 -3.77
CA PRO A 429 2.63 -15.19 -5.11
C PRO A 429 3.95 -15.95 -5.08
N GLU A 430 4.90 -15.56 -4.22
CA GLU A 430 6.23 -16.20 -4.16
C GLU A 430 6.15 -17.68 -3.74
N LYS A 431 5.25 -18.03 -2.81
CA LYS A 431 5.02 -19.42 -2.41
C LYS A 431 4.41 -20.23 -3.55
N VAL A 432 3.44 -19.65 -4.27
CA VAL A 432 2.82 -20.30 -5.43
C VAL A 432 3.86 -20.52 -6.53
N ARG A 433 4.66 -19.49 -6.85
CA ARG A 433 5.77 -19.56 -7.81
C ARG A 433 6.77 -20.64 -7.44
N SER A 434 7.12 -20.77 -6.15
CA SER A 434 8.00 -21.84 -5.68
C SER A 434 7.43 -23.24 -5.95
N VAL A 435 6.14 -23.45 -5.69
CA VAL A 435 5.48 -24.75 -5.97
C VAL A 435 5.43 -25.02 -7.48
N LEU A 436 5.12 -24.00 -8.30
CA LEU A 436 5.11 -24.11 -9.75
C LEU A 436 6.50 -24.44 -10.32
N ARG A 437 7.59 -23.79 -9.84
CA ARG A 437 8.96 -24.18 -10.22
C ARG A 437 9.24 -25.64 -9.90
N GLY A 438 8.75 -26.13 -8.77
CA GLY A 438 8.89 -27.55 -8.40
C GLY A 438 8.14 -28.47 -9.35
N ALA A 439 6.93 -28.09 -9.75
CA ALA A 439 6.11 -28.87 -10.70
C ALA A 439 6.67 -28.86 -12.13
N LEU A 440 7.36 -27.79 -12.52
CA LEU A 440 8.04 -27.62 -13.81
C LEU A 440 9.50 -28.11 -13.79
N SER A 441 9.92 -28.83 -12.74
CA SER A 441 11.30 -29.33 -12.59
C SER A 441 12.40 -28.25 -12.70
N ALA A 442 12.07 -26.99 -12.40
CA ALA A 442 12.91 -25.81 -12.62
C ALA A 442 13.45 -25.18 -11.33
N ARG A 443 13.30 -25.87 -10.19
CA ARG A 443 13.97 -25.46 -8.94
C ARG A 443 15.47 -25.68 -9.04
N ALA A 444 16.24 -24.78 -8.45
CA ALA A 444 17.69 -24.95 -8.31
C ALA A 444 18.00 -26.26 -7.58
N LYS A 445 19.11 -26.92 -7.95
CA LYS A 445 19.56 -28.14 -7.28
C LYS A 445 20.26 -27.75 -5.98
N GLY A 446 19.71 -28.19 -4.86
CA GLY A 446 20.31 -28.02 -3.54
C GLY A 446 21.24 -29.18 -3.19
N LEU A 447 21.84 -29.12 -2.00
CA LEU A 447 22.69 -30.21 -1.49
C LEU A 447 21.88 -31.51 -1.34
N PRO A 448 22.39 -32.67 -1.79
CA PRO A 448 21.71 -33.95 -1.60
C PRO A 448 21.71 -34.35 -0.13
N ALA A 449 20.68 -35.07 0.31
CA ALA A 449 20.46 -35.41 1.73
C ALA A 449 21.64 -36.10 2.42
N ARG A 450 22.49 -36.83 1.69
CA ARG A 450 23.73 -37.44 2.22
C ARG A 450 24.74 -36.43 2.77
N LYS A 451 24.72 -35.19 2.29
CA LYS A 451 25.61 -34.10 2.72
C LYS A 451 25.01 -33.21 3.82
N LEU A 452 23.76 -33.49 4.19
CA LEU A 452 23.02 -32.74 5.20
C LEU A 452 22.92 -33.59 6.47
N HIS A 453 22.60 -33.00 7.62
CA HIS A 453 22.35 -33.73 8.86
C HIS A 453 20.96 -33.42 9.40
N VAL A 454 20.38 -34.36 10.14
CA VAL A 454 19.06 -34.18 10.76
C VAL A 454 19.26 -33.63 12.15
N GLU A 455 18.48 -32.61 12.50
CA GLU A 455 18.48 -31.99 13.81
C GLU A 455 17.03 -31.74 14.25
N GLU A 456 16.74 -31.87 15.54
CA GLU A 456 15.47 -31.41 16.09
C GLU A 456 15.55 -29.90 16.32
N ILE A 457 14.71 -29.13 15.63
CA ILE A 457 14.74 -27.67 15.68
C ILE A 457 13.63 -27.12 16.57
N SER A 458 13.84 -25.90 17.07
CA SER A 458 12.83 -25.25 17.93
C SER A 458 11.52 -25.00 17.18
N SER A 459 10.39 -25.04 17.90
CA SER A 459 9.07 -24.75 17.31
C SER A 459 9.01 -23.36 16.66
N ASN A 460 9.69 -22.36 17.25
CA ASN A 460 9.77 -21.01 16.73
C ASN A 460 10.51 -20.96 15.38
N GLU A 461 11.69 -21.58 15.31
CA GLU A 461 12.46 -21.67 14.06
C GLU A 461 11.70 -22.43 12.97
N ALA A 462 11.06 -23.53 13.33
CA ALA A 462 10.22 -24.29 12.41
C ALA A 462 9.02 -23.47 11.89
N HIS A 463 8.39 -22.67 12.75
CA HIS A 463 7.30 -21.77 12.35
C HIS A 463 7.78 -20.70 11.37
N ILE A 464 8.93 -20.09 11.62
CA ILE A 464 9.55 -19.12 10.71
C ILE A 464 9.83 -19.77 9.34
N PHE A 465 10.39 -20.98 9.34
CA PHE A 465 10.71 -21.70 8.11
C PHE A 465 9.45 -22.08 7.32
N MET A 466 8.45 -22.68 7.96
CA MET A 466 7.18 -23.02 7.31
C MET A 466 6.45 -21.78 6.83
N GLU A 467 6.47 -20.68 7.58
CA GLU A 467 5.76 -19.49 7.15
C GLU A 467 6.44 -18.80 5.96
N LYS A 468 7.74 -19.01 5.79
CA LYS A 468 8.45 -18.59 4.59
C LYS A 468 8.13 -19.47 3.38
N TYR A 469 8.26 -20.79 3.53
CA TYR A 469 8.30 -21.71 2.37
C TYR A 469 7.06 -22.59 2.18
N HIS A 470 6.31 -22.91 3.23
CA HIS A 470 5.17 -23.82 3.12
C HIS A 470 3.92 -23.06 2.64
N LEU A 471 3.24 -23.61 1.62
CA LEU A 471 2.07 -22.98 1.00
C LEU A 471 0.96 -22.66 2.02
N GLN A 472 0.68 -23.58 2.93
CA GLN A 472 -0.34 -23.42 3.99
C GLN A 472 0.17 -22.71 5.25
N GLY A 473 1.42 -22.25 5.26
CA GLY A 473 2.05 -21.62 6.43
C GLY A 473 2.35 -22.60 7.57
N ALA A 474 2.66 -22.03 8.73
CA ALA A 474 3.04 -22.77 9.92
C ALA A 474 1.90 -23.60 10.52
N SER A 475 2.24 -24.69 11.20
CA SER A 475 1.28 -25.52 11.94
C SER A 475 1.90 -26.06 13.23
N ASN A 476 1.05 -26.27 14.24
CA ASN A 476 1.49 -26.85 15.52
C ASN A 476 1.73 -28.36 15.40
N ALA A 477 2.90 -28.78 15.83
CA ALA A 477 3.37 -30.16 15.88
C ALA A 477 4.02 -30.45 17.24
N LYS A 478 4.27 -31.73 17.52
CA LYS A 478 5.01 -32.20 18.70
C LYS A 478 6.51 -32.29 18.42
N THR A 479 6.87 -32.82 17.24
CA THR A 479 8.25 -33.02 16.80
C THR A 479 8.53 -32.19 15.56
N TYR A 480 9.68 -31.51 15.52
CA TYR A 480 10.10 -30.66 14.41
C TYR A 480 11.50 -31.07 13.96
N LEU A 481 11.60 -31.78 12.84
CA LEU A 481 12.87 -32.27 12.31
C LEU A 481 13.34 -31.40 11.16
N GLY A 482 14.45 -30.70 11.35
CA GLY A 482 15.17 -29.93 10.34
C GLY A 482 16.22 -30.79 9.64
N LEU A 483 16.42 -30.52 8.36
CA LEU A 483 17.57 -31.00 7.60
C LEU A 483 18.50 -29.79 7.42
N VAL A 484 19.68 -29.86 8.01
CA VAL A 484 20.61 -28.75 8.18
C VAL A 484 21.83 -28.95 7.30
N ASP A 485 22.26 -27.88 6.63
CA ASP A 485 23.44 -27.86 5.79
C ASP A 485 24.75 -27.71 6.60
N PRO A 486 25.93 -27.86 5.97
CA PRO A 486 27.21 -27.69 6.67
C PRO A 486 27.46 -26.29 7.25
N ASN A 487 26.69 -25.28 6.83
CA ASN A 487 26.79 -23.91 7.34
C ASN A 487 25.87 -23.66 8.54
N GLY A 488 25.02 -24.63 8.89
CA GLY A 488 24.03 -24.50 9.96
C GLY A 488 22.66 -23.99 9.49
N ASP A 489 22.43 -23.89 8.17
CA ASP A 489 21.15 -23.43 7.63
C ASP A 489 20.16 -24.59 7.49
N VAL A 490 18.94 -24.42 8.00
CA VAL A 490 17.83 -25.35 7.75
C VAL A 490 17.41 -25.25 6.29
N VAL A 491 17.47 -26.36 5.56
CA VAL A 491 17.11 -26.42 4.13
C VAL A 491 15.85 -27.25 3.86
N ALA A 492 15.47 -28.13 4.79
CA ALA A 492 14.18 -28.82 4.76
C ALA A 492 13.65 -29.05 6.18
N LEU A 493 12.33 -29.22 6.29
CA LEU A 493 11.64 -29.41 7.55
C LEU A 493 10.52 -30.42 7.39
N MET A 494 10.40 -31.34 8.35
CA MET A 494 9.30 -32.28 8.49
C MET A 494 8.75 -32.24 9.91
N THR A 495 7.42 -32.18 10.07
CA THR A 495 6.79 -32.05 11.39
C THR A 495 5.78 -33.16 11.66
N PHE A 496 5.76 -33.62 12.90
CA PHE A 496 4.92 -34.72 13.36
C PHE A 496 4.14 -34.36 14.62
N GLY A 497 2.91 -34.83 14.73
CA GLY A 497 2.13 -34.67 15.96
C GLY A 497 0.77 -35.34 15.86
N HIS A 498 -0.08 -35.18 16.86
CA HIS A 498 -1.39 -35.84 16.82
C HIS A 498 -2.34 -35.21 15.78
N PRO A 499 -3.19 -36.04 15.14
CA PRO A 499 -4.26 -35.58 14.28
C PRO A 499 -5.20 -34.58 14.96
N THR A 500 -5.41 -33.44 14.32
CA THR A 500 -6.19 -32.32 14.91
C THR A 500 -7.68 -32.65 15.13
N ARG A 501 -8.24 -33.65 14.41
CA ARG A 501 -9.68 -33.99 14.43
C ARG A 501 -10.00 -35.43 14.84
N GLN A 502 -9.01 -36.24 15.19
CA GLN A 502 -9.21 -37.62 15.62
C GLN A 502 -8.57 -37.80 17.00
N SER A 503 -9.31 -37.42 18.04
CA SER A 503 -8.87 -37.47 19.44
C SER A 503 -9.10 -38.83 20.11
N LYS A 504 -8.97 -39.94 19.37
CA LYS A 504 -9.12 -41.29 19.93
C LYS A 504 -8.06 -42.25 19.36
N GLY A 505 -6.83 -42.12 19.83
CA GLY A 505 -5.75 -43.10 19.63
C GLY A 505 -4.34 -42.49 19.60
N ASP A 506 -3.33 -43.32 19.83
CA ASP A 506 -1.88 -43.00 19.77
C ASP A 506 -1.36 -42.74 18.34
N ARG A 507 -2.23 -42.31 17.41
CA ARG A 507 -1.84 -42.10 16.03
C ARG A 507 -1.02 -40.82 15.88
N ILE A 508 0.03 -40.91 15.06
CA ILE A 508 0.88 -39.79 14.67
C ILE A 508 0.51 -39.34 13.26
N GLU A 509 0.41 -38.04 13.05
CA GLU A 509 0.25 -37.41 11.74
C GLU A 509 1.58 -36.79 11.30
N LEU A 510 2.05 -37.11 10.09
CA LEU A 510 3.02 -36.29 9.38
C LEU A 510 2.27 -35.04 8.89
N LYS A 511 2.46 -33.92 9.58
CA LYS A 511 1.67 -32.70 9.38
C LYS A 511 2.15 -31.89 8.21
N ARG A 512 3.46 -31.67 8.09
CA ARG A 512 4.07 -30.82 7.06
C ARG A 512 5.40 -31.40 6.62
N PHE A 513 5.68 -31.26 5.33
CA PHE A 513 7.02 -31.37 4.77
C PHE A 513 7.23 -30.20 3.83
N VAL A 514 8.38 -29.55 3.93
CA VAL A 514 8.76 -28.43 3.06
C VAL A 514 10.27 -28.33 2.94
N THR A 515 10.74 -28.01 1.74
CA THR A 515 12.12 -27.59 1.48
C THR A 515 12.15 -26.07 1.32
N ASN A 516 13.34 -25.48 1.38
CA ASN A 516 13.58 -24.17 0.78
C ASN A 516 13.25 -24.22 -0.74
N ASP A 517 13.50 -23.13 -1.47
CA ASP A 517 13.24 -23.03 -2.90
C ASP A 517 14.18 -23.88 -3.79
N GLU A 518 14.97 -24.78 -3.20
CA GLU A 518 15.84 -25.72 -3.88
C GLU A 518 15.30 -27.16 -3.81
N THR A 519 15.81 -28.02 -4.69
CA THR A 519 15.53 -29.46 -4.71
C THR A 519 16.62 -30.21 -3.97
N HIS A 520 16.28 -30.76 -2.80
CA HIS A 520 17.18 -31.58 -1.99
C HIS A 520 16.84 -33.07 -2.14
N ALA A 521 17.54 -33.76 -3.05
CA ALA A 521 17.30 -35.17 -3.35
C ALA A 521 17.45 -36.04 -2.07
N GLY A 522 16.41 -36.82 -1.77
CA GLY A 522 16.35 -37.71 -0.60
C GLY A 522 16.03 -37.03 0.74
N ALA A 523 15.72 -35.72 0.76
CA ALA A 523 15.47 -34.99 2.00
C ALA A 523 14.29 -35.56 2.80
N ALA A 524 13.15 -35.79 2.13
CA ALA A 524 11.96 -36.36 2.76
C ALA A 524 12.27 -37.74 3.37
N SER A 525 12.91 -38.63 2.62
CA SER A 525 13.27 -39.99 3.08
C SER A 525 14.20 -39.98 4.28
N LYS A 526 15.19 -39.07 4.30
CA LYS A 526 16.13 -38.95 5.42
C LYS A 526 15.46 -38.48 6.71
N LEU A 527 14.62 -37.43 6.61
CA LEU A 527 13.87 -36.92 7.76
C LEU A 527 12.86 -37.94 8.29
N PHE A 528 12.12 -38.59 7.40
CA PHE A 528 11.13 -39.58 7.78
C PHE A 528 11.76 -40.81 8.42
N LYS A 529 12.85 -41.33 7.84
CA LYS A 529 13.60 -42.45 8.41
C LYS A 529 14.11 -42.12 9.80
N HIS A 530 14.71 -40.94 9.99
CA HIS A 530 15.18 -40.50 11.30
C HIS A 530 14.05 -40.47 12.34
N PHE A 531 12.87 -39.96 11.97
CA PHE A 531 11.70 -39.99 12.86
C PHE A 531 11.31 -41.43 13.28
N VAL A 532 11.18 -42.34 12.31
CA VAL A 532 10.80 -43.74 12.56
C VAL A 532 11.85 -44.49 13.40
N ASP A 533 13.13 -44.23 13.18
CA ASP A 533 14.24 -44.85 13.91
C ASP A 533 14.33 -44.34 15.36
N THR A 534 14.00 -43.06 15.59
CA THR A 534 14.05 -42.43 16.94
C THR A 534 12.78 -42.60 17.75
N HIS A 535 11.67 -42.98 17.12
CA HIS A 535 10.36 -43.20 17.75
C HIS A 535 9.90 -44.64 17.51
N PRO A 536 10.58 -45.65 18.08
CA PRO A 536 10.28 -47.07 17.86
C PRO A 536 8.86 -47.47 18.31
N GLU A 537 8.25 -46.71 19.22
CA GLU A 537 6.88 -46.91 19.69
C GLU A 537 5.81 -46.56 18.65
N VAL A 538 6.16 -45.78 17.62
CA VAL A 538 5.24 -45.37 16.56
C VAL A 538 5.12 -46.49 15.52
N ASN A 539 3.93 -47.11 15.46
CA ASN A 539 3.62 -48.20 14.54
C ASN A 539 2.76 -47.78 13.34
N GLU A 540 2.10 -46.63 13.42
CA GLU A 540 1.23 -46.12 12.35
C GLU A 540 1.40 -44.58 12.24
N ILE A 541 1.61 -44.10 11.01
CA ILE A 541 1.66 -42.67 10.69
C ILE A 541 0.65 -42.38 9.59
N VAL A 542 -0.21 -41.38 9.82
CA VAL A 542 -1.17 -40.89 8.82
C VAL A 542 -0.69 -39.58 8.20
N SER A 543 -1.03 -39.33 6.94
CA SER A 543 -0.85 -38.01 6.33
C SER A 543 -1.87 -37.76 5.22
N PHE A 544 -1.95 -36.51 4.75
CA PHE A 544 -2.93 -36.08 3.76
C PHE A 544 -2.28 -35.26 2.64
N SER A 545 -2.53 -35.64 1.40
CA SER A 545 -2.10 -34.89 0.21
C SER A 545 -3.26 -34.09 -0.37
N ASP A 546 -3.05 -32.78 -0.59
CA ASP A 546 -4.03 -31.88 -1.24
C ASP A 546 -4.01 -32.09 -2.76
N ASN A 547 -5.12 -32.60 -3.31
CA ASN A 547 -5.22 -32.93 -4.74
C ASN A 547 -5.16 -31.69 -5.65
N ARG A 548 -5.31 -30.47 -5.11
CA ARG A 548 -5.12 -29.25 -5.90
C ARG A 548 -3.67 -28.98 -6.25
N TRP A 549 -2.73 -29.54 -5.49
CA TRP A 549 -1.32 -29.16 -5.58
C TRP A 549 -0.41 -30.35 -5.85
N PHE A 550 -0.69 -31.51 -5.26
CA PHE A 550 0.28 -32.60 -5.17
C PHE A 550 -0.27 -33.91 -5.72
N THR A 551 0.62 -34.74 -6.25
CA THR A 551 0.32 -36.10 -6.76
C THR A 551 0.30 -37.14 -5.64
N GLY A 552 0.97 -36.86 -4.52
CA GLY A 552 1.16 -37.79 -3.41
C GLY A 552 2.35 -38.75 -3.55
N GLU A 553 3.12 -38.66 -4.65
CA GLU A 553 4.26 -39.57 -4.93
C GLU A 553 5.29 -39.65 -3.81
N MET A 554 5.56 -38.53 -3.12
CA MET A 554 6.43 -38.51 -1.94
C MET A 554 6.03 -39.57 -0.91
N TYR A 555 4.73 -39.75 -0.65
CA TYR A 555 4.26 -40.72 0.33
C TYR A 555 4.57 -42.15 -0.09
N SER A 556 4.39 -42.48 -1.38
CA SER A 556 4.78 -43.79 -1.92
C SER A 556 6.29 -44.04 -1.76
N ILE A 557 7.14 -43.04 -2.00
CA ILE A 557 8.60 -43.14 -1.80
C ILE A 557 8.95 -43.37 -0.32
N LEU A 558 8.17 -42.80 0.61
CA LEU A 558 8.34 -42.98 2.05
C LEU A 558 7.77 -44.32 2.57
N GLY A 559 7.18 -45.15 1.70
CA GLY A 559 6.57 -46.42 2.07
C GLY A 559 5.16 -46.29 2.65
N PHE A 560 4.48 -45.16 2.43
CA PHE A 560 3.05 -45.05 2.75
C PHE A 560 2.21 -45.71 1.66
N GLU A 561 1.10 -46.28 2.08
CA GLU A 561 0.08 -46.87 1.23
C GLU A 561 -1.11 -45.90 1.08
N HIS A 562 -1.80 -46.01 -0.05
CA HIS A 562 -3.08 -45.32 -0.24
C HIS A 562 -4.12 -45.93 0.70
N ASP A 563 -4.72 -45.11 1.56
CA ASP A 563 -5.69 -45.56 2.56
C ASP A 563 -7.12 -45.08 2.27
N GLY A 564 -7.28 -43.93 1.61
CA GLY A 564 -8.60 -43.46 1.21
C GLY A 564 -8.64 -42.10 0.53
N ASN A 565 -9.73 -41.83 -0.19
CA ASN A 565 -9.99 -40.53 -0.81
C ASN A 565 -10.95 -39.72 0.07
N ILE A 566 -10.56 -38.50 0.41
CA ILE A 566 -11.36 -37.54 1.17
C ILE A 566 -12.11 -36.65 0.17
N PRO A 567 -13.43 -36.50 0.29
CA PRO A 567 -14.23 -35.70 -0.64
C PRO A 567 -13.86 -34.21 -0.57
N PRO A 568 -14.28 -33.41 -1.58
CA PRO A 568 -14.12 -31.96 -1.56
C PRO A 568 -14.56 -31.31 -0.26
N ASP A 569 -13.69 -30.50 0.32
CA ASP A 569 -13.97 -29.63 1.46
C ASP A 569 -14.21 -28.18 0.99
N TYR A 570 -14.81 -27.35 1.84
CA TYR A 570 -15.13 -25.95 1.53
C TYR A 570 -14.46 -24.95 2.48
N SER A 571 -14.22 -23.76 1.93
CA SER A 571 -13.86 -22.55 2.67
C SER A 571 -14.87 -21.45 2.35
N TYR A 572 -15.09 -20.54 3.31
CA TYR A 572 -15.81 -19.30 3.03
C TYR A 572 -14.84 -18.26 2.48
N PHE A 573 -15.29 -17.28 1.71
CA PHE A 573 -14.50 -16.11 1.36
C PHE A 573 -15.31 -14.83 1.51
N ASP A 574 -14.63 -13.73 1.84
CA ASP A 574 -15.21 -12.40 2.11
C ASP A 574 -15.18 -11.45 0.91
N GLY A 575 -14.95 -12.00 -0.28
CA GLY A 575 -14.67 -11.24 -1.51
C GLY A 575 -13.19 -10.94 -1.74
N VAL A 576 -12.31 -11.21 -0.78
CA VAL A 576 -10.85 -10.97 -0.91
C VAL A 576 -10.05 -12.24 -0.64
N ILE A 577 -10.27 -12.88 0.51
CA ILE A 577 -9.49 -14.06 0.92
C ILE A 577 -10.40 -15.20 1.37
N ARG A 578 -9.88 -16.43 1.26
CA ARG A 578 -10.54 -17.60 1.82
C ARG A 578 -10.23 -17.75 3.30
N HIS A 579 -11.25 -18.13 4.05
CA HIS A 579 -11.22 -18.41 5.47
C HIS A 579 -11.70 -19.85 5.72
N HIS A 580 -10.98 -20.56 6.58
CA HIS A 580 -11.31 -21.94 6.89
C HIS A 580 -12.65 -22.05 7.64
N LYS A 581 -13.50 -23.01 7.23
CA LYS A 581 -14.87 -23.20 7.73
C LYS A 581 -15.00 -23.31 9.26
N SER A 582 -13.96 -23.76 9.97
CA SER A 582 -14.00 -23.86 11.44
C SER A 582 -14.19 -22.52 12.15
N GLY A 583 -13.78 -21.42 11.50
CA GLY A 583 -13.98 -20.06 11.99
C GLY A 583 -15.41 -19.53 11.85
N PHE A 584 -16.30 -20.30 11.21
CA PHE A 584 -17.70 -19.92 10.95
C PHE A 584 -18.68 -21.00 11.42
N ARG A 585 -18.31 -21.80 12.42
CA ARG A 585 -19.31 -22.60 13.14
C ARG A 585 -20.30 -21.66 13.83
N LYS A 586 -21.53 -22.11 14.12
CA LYS A 586 -22.59 -21.27 14.72
C LYS A 586 -22.11 -20.39 15.89
N ASP A 587 -21.35 -20.95 16.84
CA ASP A 587 -20.81 -20.18 17.98
C ASP A 587 -19.78 -19.13 17.59
N ALA A 588 -19.00 -19.40 16.54
CA ALA A 588 -18.02 -18.45 16.02
C ALA A 588 -18.71 -17.33 15.22
N ILE A 589 -19.76 -17.64 14.45
CA ILE A 589 -20.62 -16.65 13.77
C ILE A 589 -21.23 -15.72 14.81
N LYS A 590 -21.82 -16.25 15.89
CA LYS A 590 -22.40 -15.45 16.98
C LYS A 590 -21.46 -14.39 17.53
N LYS A 591 -20.16 -14.72 17.63
CA LYS A 591 -19.13 -13.80 18.14
C LYS A 591 -18.58 -12.85 17.07
N ARG A 592 -18.40 -13.35 15.85
CA ARG A 592 -17.70 -12.62 14.76
C ARG A 592 -18.64 -11.75 13.93
N LEU A 593 -19.88 -12.20 13.75
CA LEU A 593 -20.92 -11.60 12.90
C LEU A 593 -22.25 -11.60 13.67
N PRO A 594 -22.33 -10.91 14.82
CA PRO A 594 -23.53 -10.93 15.67
C PRO A 594 -24.78 -10.44 14.95
N ASP A 595 -24.65 -9.45 14.07
CA ASP A 595 -25.76 -8.87 13.31
C ASP A 595 -26.39 -9.84 12.29
N PHE A 596 -25.65 -10.88 11.90
CA PHE A 596 -26.09 -11.90 10.94
C PHE A 596 -26.36 -13.25 11.62
N TYR A 597 -26.23 -13.32 12.95
CA TYR A 597 -26.45 -14.55 13.68
C TYR A 597 -27.94 -14.75 13.96
N ASP A 598 -28.49 -15.82 13.39
CA ASP A 598 -29.84 -16.29 13.68
C ASP A 598 -29.77 -17.80 13.97
N PRO A 599 -30.15 -18.26 15.18
CA PRO A 599 -30.10 -19.67 15.54
C PRO A 599 -31.00 -20.55 14.66
N THR A 600 -32.05 -19.98 14.05
CA THR A 600 -32.99 -20.69 13.16
C THR A 600 -32.42 -20.94 11.77
N LEU A 601 -31.47 -20.11 11.32
CA LEU A 601 -30.81 -20.27 10.03
C LEU A 601 -29.69 -21.33 10.07
N SER A 602 -29.41 -21.90 8.90
CA SER A 602 -28.22 -22.71 8.70
C SER A 602 -26.95 -21.85 8.68
N GLU A 603 -25.80 -22.48 8.93
CA GLU A 603 -24.48 -21.83 8.79
C GLU A 603 -24.35 -21.14 7.43
N ARG A 604 -24.77 -21.83 6.37
CA ARG A 604 -24.68 -21.33 4.99
C ARG A 604 -25.55 -20.09 4.77
N GLU A 605 -26.77 -20.09 5.27
CA GLU A 605 -27.70 -18.96 5.12
C GLU A 605 -27.18 -17.73 5.86
N MET A 606 -26.73 -17.89 7.11
CA MET A 606 -26.12 -16.78 7.86
C MET A 606 -24.90 -16.20 7.14
N MET A 607 -24.01 -17.06 6.64
CA MET A 607 -22.81 -16.62 5.93
C MET A 607 -23.15 -15.94 4.60
N ARG A 608 -24.13 -16.45 3.85
CA ARG A 608 -24.61 -15.81 2.60
C ARG A 608 -25.24 -14.45 2.88
N ASN A 609 -26.03 -14.32 3.95
CA ASN A 609 -26.60 -13.04 4.38
C ASN A 609 -25.51 -12.03 4.77
N ALA A 610 -24.39 -12.52 5.33
CA ALA A 610 -23.20 -11.73 5.63
C ALA A 610 -22.30 -11.45 4.40
N GLY A 611 -22.71 -11.86 3.18
CA GLY A 611 -21.97 -11.62 1.94
C GLY A 611 -20.84 -12.61 1.64
N TYR A 612 -20.75 -13.73 2.37
CA TYR A 612 -19.72 -14.75 2.13
C TYR A 612 -20.20 -15.83 1.16
N GLY A 613 -19.33 -16.21 0.23
CA GLY A 613 -19.53 -17.37 -0.64
C GLY A 613 -18.75 -18.60 -0.16
N ARG A 614 -19.14 -19.79 -0.61
CA ARG A 614 -18.36 -21.02 -0.41
C ARG A 614 -17.67 -21.47 -1.67
N ILE A 615 -16.42 -21.85 -1.55
CA ILE A 615 -15.63 -22.45 -2.63
C ILE A 615 -15.09 -23.81 -2.17
N HIS A 616 -15.19 -24.80 -3.06
CA HIS A 616 -14.83 -26.19 -2.77
C HIS A 616 -13.47 -26.56 -3.39
N ASP A 617 -12.67 -27.38 -2.73
CA ASP A 617 -11.39 -27.88 -3.24
C ASP A 617 -11.53 -29.19 -4.05
N CYS A 618 -10.40 -29.81 -4.42
CA CYS A 618 -10.37 -31.10 -5.14
C CYS A 618 -10.40 -32.32 -4.19
N GLY A 619 -10.67 -32.12 -2.90
CA GLY A 619 -10.51 -33.13 -1.86
C GLY A 619 -9.05 -33.49 -1.60
N LYS A 620 -8.83 -34.57 -0.83
CA LYS A 620 -7.49 -35.01 -0.42
C LYS A 620 -7.33 -36.51 -0.59
N VAL A 621 -6.10 -36.99 -0.60
CA VAL A 621 -5.79 -38.42 -0.42
C VAL A 621 -5.24 -38.61 0.99
N ARG A 622 -5.76 -39.60 1.70
CA ARG A 622 -5.24 -40.07 2.99
C ARG A 622 -4.24 -41.20 2.72
N TRP A 623 -3.07 -41.05 3.31
CA TRP A 623 -1.94 -41.96 3.22
C TRP A 623 -1.65 -42.55 4.60
N ILE A 624 -1.31 -43.83 4.65
CA ILE A 624 -0.96 -44.51 5.89
C ILE A 624 0.36 -45.25 5.74
N TRP A 625 1.25 -45.05 6.70
CA TRP A 625 2.47 -45.83 6.85
C TRP A 625 2.31 -46.72 8.06
N ARG A 626 2.74 -47.97 7.94
CA ARG A 626 2.79 -48.93 9.05
C ARG A 626 4.20 -49.49 9.17
N ARG A 627 4.65 -49.65 10.42
CA ARG A 627 5.94 -50.27 10.69
C ARG A 627 5.91 -51.72 10.24
N SER A 628 6.84 -52.09 9.37
CA SER A 628 7.06 -53.45 8.86
C SER A 628 7.76 -54.34 9.85
#